data_AF-A0A8J8DJ43-F1
#
_entry.id   AF-A0A8J8DJ43-F1
#
_cell.length_a   1.000
_cell.length_b   1.000
_cell.length_c   1.000
_cell.angle_alpha   90.00
_cell.angle_beta   90.00
_cell.angle_gamma   90.00
#
_symmetry.space_group_name_H-M   'P 1'
#
loop_
_entity.id
_entity.type
_entity.pdbx_description
1 polymer ?
#
loop_
_entity_poly.entity_id
_entity_poly.type
_entity_poly.pdbx_seq_one_letter_code
_entity_poly.pdbx_strand_id
1 'polypeptide(L)'
;MAIEVPLNPIGRQEIHQLESILLFATLFRPEVIELIKDPAERLTWVDSLAVAAGAIAREKAGMTVSEIARELGRTEQTIRKHLKGESKAGQLVRETYELIKQGKLDELIKTIEMIEKGGLKEVIAKEEYEKLMHEYEKLKFEYEKLKEELEKMKQTVELESLEKAREEIEKLRRELEETKAELEKVKREKKELEKELSEAKVKLMELQAKKFDETKIKELEEKLKAKEEEVEKLEKIVKELTAAKEELEKKLEELSKENEELRKRIEELESYKIKFEELKEKIERLKEEIEKLLE
;
A
#
# COMPACT_ATOMS: atom_id res chain seq x y z
N MET A 1 74.09 56.53 21.24
CA MET A 1 74.78 56.85 22.50
C MET A 1 74.46 55.74 23.47
N ALA A 2 75.45 55.16 24.16
CA ALA A 2 75.17 54.20 25.23
C ALA A 2 74.50 54.97 26.38
N ILE A 3 73.30 54.57 26.78
CA ILE A 3 72.59 55.18 27.91
C ILE A 3 73.23 54.64 29.18
N GLU A 4 73.92 55.48 29.93
CA GLU A 4 74.46 55.11 31.23
C GLU A 4 73.33 55.04 32.26
N VAL A 5 73.22 53.91 32.97
CA VAL A 5 72.16 53.68 33.97
C VAL A 5 72.70 53.93 35.37
N PRO A 6 72.17 54.90 36.14
CA PRO A 6 72.65 55.19 37.49
C PRO A 6 72.11 54.16 38.50
N LEU A 7 72.79 53.02 38.63
CA LEU A 7 72.35 51.91 39.49
C LEU A 7 72.33 52.23 40.99
N ASN A 8 73.10 53.24 41.42
CA ASN A 8 73.13 53.80 42.76
C ASN A 8 72.94 55.33 42.66
N PRO A 9 71.70 55.79 42.38
CA PRO A 9 71.46 57.16 41.98
C PRO A 9 71.69 58.15 43.12
N ILE A 10 72.36 59.26 42.83
CA ILE A 10 72.62 60.37 43.75
C ILE A 10 71.79 61.59 43.36
N GLY A 11 70.91 62.01 44.27
CA GLY A 11 70.05 63.17 44.06
C GLY A 11 68.87 62.91 43.12
N ARG A 12 68.00 63.91 43.01
CA ARG A 12 66.66 63.76 42.39
C ARG A 12 66.71 63.39 40.91
N GLN A 13 67.69 63.90 40.18
CA GLN A 13 67.81 63.68 38.74
C GLN A 13 68.14 62.21 38.42
N GLU A 14 69.13 61.65 39.10
CA GLU A 14 69.53 60.24 38.89
C GLU A 14 68.45 59.28 39.39
N ILE A 15 67.75 59.61 40.49
CA ILE A 15 66.62 58.82 40.98
C ILE A 15 65.53 58.73 39.91
N HIS A 16 65.16 59.87 39.33
CA HIS A 16 64.14 59.93 38.29
C HIS A 16 64.59 59.23 37.00
N GLN A 17 65.88 59.30 36.66
CA GLN A 17 66.45 58.58 35.53
C GLN A 17 66.37 57.07 35.74
N LEU A 18 66.80 56.56 36.91
CA LEU A 18 66.69 55.14 37.23
C LEU A 18 65.23 54.67 37.26
N GLU A 19 64.32 55.45 37.85
CA GLU A 19 62.88 55.18 37.87
C GLU A 19 62.31 55.06 36.45
N SER A 20 62.63 56.01 35.58
CA SER A 20 62.15 56.02 34.18
C SER A 20 62.67 54.81 33.40
N ILE A 21 63.95 54.48 33.56
CA ILE A 21 64.58 53.33 32.90
C ILE A 21 63.94 52.03 33.40
N LEU A 22 63.76 51.88 34.71
CA LEU A 22 63.15 50.69 35.30
C LEU A 22 61.70 50.49 34.86
N LEU A 23 60.91 51.56 34.85
CA LEU A 23 59.53 51.52 34.38
C LEU A 23 59.48 51.13 32.90
N PHE A 24 60.21 51.84 32.06
CA PHE A 24 60.24 51.61 30.62
C PHE A 24 60.71 50.19 30.31
N ALA A 25 61.88 49.79 30.81
CA ALA A 25 62.43 48.46 30.56
C ALA A 25 61.49 47.33 31.04
N THR A 26 60.76 47.54 32.15
CA THR A 26 59.81 46.54 32.65
C THR A 26 58.55 46.46 31.77
N LEU A 27 58.02 47.59 31.29
CA LEU A 27 56.82 47.62 30.43
C LEU A 27 57.03 46.86 29.10
N PHE A 28 58.27 46.81 28.60
CA PHE A 28 58.62 46.15 27.35
C PHE A 28 59.10 44.70 27.50
N ARG A 29 59.05 44.13 28.71
CA ARG A 29 59.24 42.68 28.88
C ARG A 29 58.07 41.92 28.23
N PRO A 30 58.31 40.81 27.50
CA PRO A 30 57.25 40.06 26.81
C PRO A 30 56.08 39.66 27.71
N GLU A 31 56.37 39.20 28.93
CA GLU A 31 55.34 38.83 29.89
C GLU A 31 54.53 40.03 30.40
N VAL A 32 55.13 41.22 30.46
CA VAL A 32 54.44 42.44 30.91
C VAL A 32 53.57 43.00 29.80
N ILE A 33 54.01 42.94 28.54
CA ILE A 33 53.22 43.34 27.37
C ILE A 33 51.90 42.55 27.32
N GLU A 34 51.93 41.24 27.57
CA GLU A 34 50.72 40.43 27.63
C GLU A 34 49.85 40.77 28.86
N LEU A 35 50.44 41.07 30.03
CA LEU A 35 49.68 41.50 31.21
C LEU A 35 48.93 42.82 31.01
N ILE A 36 49.51 43.77 30.26
CA ILE A 36 48.91 45.10 30.02
C ILE A 36 48.08 45.16 28.73
N LYS A 37 47.90 44.03 28.05
CA LYS A 37 47.19 43.93 26.78
C LYS A 37 45.72 44.27 26.92
N ASP A 38 45.07 43.80 27.99
CA ASP A 38 43.68 44.12 28.30
C ASP A 38 43.55 45.60 28.70
N PRO A 39 42.80 46.43 27.93
CA PRO A 39 42.57 47.83 28.27
C PRO A 39 41.96 48.06 29.66
N ALA A 40 41.15 47.12 30.17
CA ALA A 40 40.46 47.26 31.45
C ALA A 40 41.43 47.19 32.65
N GLU A 41 42.46 46.35 32.57
CA GLU A 41 43.44 46.17 33.64
C GLU A 41 44.73 47.00 33.43
N ARG A 42 44.97 47.46 32.20
CA ARG A 42 46.19 48.19 31.80
C ARG A 42 46.54 49.33 32.75
N LEU A 43 45.56 50.16 33.11
CA LEU A 43 45.81 51.32 33.97
C LEU A 43 46.32 50.90 35.36
N THR A 44 45.70 49.86 35.94
CA THR A 44 46.07 49.32 37.25
C THR A 44 47.47 48.73 37.24
N TRP A 45 47.81 47.98 36.18
CA TRP A 45 49.15 47.41 36.02
C TRP A 45 50.22 48.50 35.84
N VAL A 46 49.96 49.50 34.99
CA VAL A 46 50.90 50.59 34.75
C VAL A 46 51.12 51.43 36.02
N ASP A 47 50.06 51.76 36.77
CA ASP A 47 50.19 52.46 38.06
C ASP A 47 51.04 51.65 39.05
N SER A 48 50.76 50.35 39.19
CA SER A 48 51.48 49.47 40.10
C SER A 48 52.97 49.33 39.74
N LEU A 49 53.29 49.24 38.45
CA LEU A 49 54.67 49.18 37.93
C LEU A 49 55.39 50.52 38.13
N ALA A 50 54.73 51.65 37.89
CA ALA A 50 55.30 52.98 38.11
C ALA A 50 55.67 53.20 39.59
N VAL A 51 54.75 52.86 40.51
CA VAL A 51 55.01 52.93 41.95
C VAL A 51 56.15 52.00 42.36
N ALA A 52 56.21 50.78 41.81
CA ALA A 52 57.30 49.85 42.09
C ALA A 52 58.67 50.35 41.60
N ALA A 53 58.73 50.91 40.39
CA ALA A 53 59.94 51.51 39.82
C ALA A 53 60.42 52.72 40.62
N GLY A 54 59.51 53.63 40.98
CA GLY A 54 59.83 54.77 41.83
C GLY A 54 60.30 54.36 43.22
N ALA A 55 59.72 53.30 43.79
CA ALA A 55 60.11 52.78 45.09
C ALA A 55 61.52 52.17 45.06
N ILE A 56 61.79 51.31 44.08
CA ILE A 56 63.10 50.64 43.93
C ILE A 56 64.19 51.66 43.62
N ALA A 57 63.94 52.65 42.75
CA ALA A 57 64.93 53.69 42.45
C ALA A 57 65.36 54.48 43.70
N ARG A 58 64.40 54.80 44.57
CA ARG A 58 64.64 55.49 45.84
C ARG A 58 65.28 54.60 46.91
N GLU A 59 64.94 53.30 46.95
CA GLU A 59 65.66 52.32 47.78
C GLU A 59 67.14 52.29 47.40
N LYS A 60 67.47 52.32 46.09
CA LYS A 60 68.87 52.35 45.63
C LYS A 60 69.60 53.67 45.90
N ALA A 61 68.86 54.76 46.10
CA ALA A 61 69.41 56.02 46.61
C ALA A 61 69.63 56.01 48.14
N GLY A 62 69.31 54.92 48.83
CA GLY A 62 69.46 54.79 50.29
C GLY A 62 68.32 55.40 51.10
N MET A 63 67.19 55.74 50.48
CA MET A 63 66.04 56.31 51.17
C MET A 63 65.33 55.27 52.04
N THR A 64 64.78 55.70 53.18
CA THR A 64 63.97 54.86 54.06
C THR A 64 62.58 54.62 53.48
N VAL A 65 61.94 53.50 53.87
CA VAL A 65 60.56 53.17 53.47
C VAL A 65 59.59 54.31 53.73
N SER A 66 59.73 55.00 54.88
CA SER A 66 58.87 56.12 55.27
C SER A 66 59.05 57.33 54.35
N GLU A 67 60.28 57.63 53.92
CA GLU A 67 60.55 58.71 52.97
C GLU A 67 59.98 58.38 51.59
N ILE A 68 60.20 57.15 51.11
CA ILE A 68 59.67 56.65 49.83
C ILE A 68 58.14 56.73 49.80
N ALA A 69 57.47 56.29 50.87
CA ALA A 69 56.03 56.31 51.00
C ALA A 69 55.46 57.75 50.91
N ARG A 70 56.11 58.70 51.60
CA ARG A 70 55.72 60.12 51.53
C ARG A 70 55.91 60.70 50.14
N GLU A 71 57.04 60.43 49.48
CA GLU A 71 57.32 60.97 48.16
C GLU A 71 56.41 60.40 47.06
N LEU A 72 56.09 59.11 47.13
CA LEU A 72 55.25 58.45 46.13
C LEU A 72 53.75 58.53 46.43
N GLY A 73 53.36 59.15 47.56
CA GLY A 73 51.94 59.26 47.94
C GLY A 73 51.28 57.90 48.15
N ARG A 74 51.99 56.95 48.76
CA ARG A 74 51.53 55.57 49.04
C ARG A 74 51.78 55.21 50.50
N THR A 75 51.12 54.17 50.99
CA THR A 75 51.35 53.70 52.37
C THR A 75 52.71 53.00 52.49
N GLU A 76 53.34 53.05 53.66
CA GLU A 76 54.56 52.27 53.91
C GLU A 76 54.37 50.78 53.66
N GLN A 77 53.18 50.24 53.96
CA GLN A 77 52.86 48.85 53.70
C GLN A 77 52.92 48.53 52.20
N THR A 78 52.33 49.38 51.37
CA THR A 78 52.39 49.26 49.90
C THR A 78 53.83 49.29 49.42
N ILE A 79 54.62 50.26 49.88
CA ILE A 79 56.04 50.37 49.50
C ILE A 79 56.83 49.12 49.93
N ARG A 80 56.65 48.63 51.16
CA ARG A 80 57.32 47.40 51.64
C ARG A 80 57.00 46.20 50.75
N LYS A 81 55.74 46.04 50.33
CA LYS A 81 55.34 44.95 49.43
C LYS A 81 56.07 45.02 48.09
N HIS A 82 56.16 46.21 47.48
CA HIS A 82 56.90 46.38 46.23
C HIS A 82 58.39 46.15 46.41
N LEU A 83 59.02 46.76 47.42
CA LEU A 83 60.44 46.61 47.69
C LEU A 83 60.81 45.15 47.96
N LYS A 84 60.03 44.42 48.76
CA LYS A 84 60.29 42.99 49.04
C LYS A 84 59.97 42.05 47.87
N GLY A 85 59.35 42.54 46.79
CA GLY A 85 58.88 41.71 45.69
C GLY A 85 57.66 40.84 46.03
N GLU A 86 56.92 41.18 47.09
CA GLU A 86 55.67 40.50 47.48
C GLU A 86 54.50 40.86 46.55
N SER A 87 54.57 42.01 45.88
CA SER A 87 53.66 42.36 44.79
C SER A 87 54.23 41.94 43.44
N LYS A 88 53.36 41.56 42.50
CA LYS A 88 53.81 41.14 41.16
C LYS A 88 54.56 42.25 40.43
N ALA A 89 54.11 43.50 40.54
CA ALA A 89 54.82 44.65 39.99
C ALA A 89 56.19 44.86 40.63
N GLY A 90 56.30 44.70 41.96
CA GLY A 90 57.59 44.78 42.67
C GLY A 90 58.57 43.70 42.21
N GLN A 91 58.08 42.47 42.03
CA GLN A 91 58.87 41.35 41.52
C GLN A 91 59.41 41.66 40.11
N LEU A 92 58.53 42.04 39.18
CA LEU A 92 58.90 42.31 37.78
C LEU A 92 59.94 43.42 37.67
N VAL A 93 59.75 44.53 38.39
CA VAL A 93 60.69 45.66 38.34
C VAL A 93 62.03 45.31 38.99
N ARG A 94 62.04 44.53 40.08
CA ARG A 94 63.27 44.08 40.73
C ARG A 94 64.08 43.15 39.82
N GLU A 95 63.41 42.22 39.15
CA GLU A 95 64.04 41.38 38.13
C GLU A 95 64.63 42.23 36.99
N THR A 96 63.88 43.24 36.51
CA THR A 96 64.38 44.18 35.50
C THR A 96 65.63 44.93 35.99
N TYR A 97 65.66 45.40 37.23
CA TYR A 97 66.86 46.03 37.82
C TYR A 97 68.07 45.10 37.79
N GLU A 98 67.91 43.83 38.18
CA GLU A 98 69.02 42.86 38.16
C GLU A 98 69.50 42.54 36.74
N LEU A 99 68.59 42.45 35.76
CA LEU A 99 68.96 42.28 34.35
C LEU A 99 69.77 43.47 33.82
N ILE A 100 69.34 44.69 34.14
CA ILE A 100 70.06 45.91 33.75
C ILE A 100 71.44 45.97 34.40
N LYS A 101 71.53 45.61 35.69
CA LYS A 101 72.80 45.52 36.42
C LYS A 101 73.76 44.50 35.81
N GLN A 102 73.25 43.45 35.16
CA GLN A 102 74.03 42.45 34.42
C GLN A 102 74.41 42.90 32.99
N GLY A 103 74.07 44.13 32.58
CA GLY A 103 74.37 44.65 31.25
C GLY A 103 73.42 44.18 30.15
N LYS A 104 72.27 43.56 30.50
CA LYS A 104 71.31 43.00 29.52
C LYS A 104 70.25 44.01 29.07
N LEU A 105 70.46 45.30 29.30
CA LEU A 105 69.52 46.33 28.83
C LEU A 105 69.44 46.37 27.29
N ASP A 106 70.55 46.09 26.59
CA ASP A 106 70.59 46.07 25.12
C ASP A 106 69.71 44.97 24.51
N GLU A 107 69.50 43.85 25.22
CA GLU A 107 68.60 42.78 24.79
C GLU A 107 67.12 43.22 24.83
N LEU A 108 66.77 44.03 25.84
CA LEU A 108 65.43 44.63 25.96
C LEU A 108 65.22 45.72 24.90
N ILE A 109 66.23 46.56 24.64
CA ILE A 109 66.16 47.58 23.58
C ILE A 109 66.00 46.93 22.20
N LYS A 110 66.71 45.84 21.91
CA LYS A 110 66.49 45.05 20.69
C LYS A 110 65.07 44.51 20.58
N THR A 111 64.48 44.08 21.70
CA THR A 111 63.08 43.61 21.72
C THR A 111 62.11 44.74 21.31
N ILE A 112 62.37 45.97 21.77
CA ILE A 112 61.59 47.15 21.38
C ILE A 112 61.79 47.48 19.90
N GLU A 113 63.02 47.47 19.41
CA GLU A 113 63.31 47.69 17.98
C GLU A 113 62.64 46.63 17.09
N MET A 114 62.55 45.37 17.54
CA MET A 114 61.86 44.30 16.82
C MET A 114 60.33 44.46 16.84
N ILE A 115 59.76 45.05 17.90
CA ILE A 115 58.34 45.39 18.00
C ILE A 115 58.00 46.58 17.10
N GLU A 116 58.81 47.65 17.12
CA GLU A 116 58.62 48.84 16.28
C GLU A 116 58.82 48.56 14.78
N LYS A 117 59.66 47.59 14.42
CA LYS A 117 59.94 47.23 13.02
C LYS A 117 59.02 46.14 12.45
N GLY A 118 58.01 45.65 13.17
CA GLY A 118 56.98 44.73 12.64
C GLY A 118 57.44 43.35 12.13
N GLY A 119 58.74 43.04 12.11
CA GLY A 119 59.32 42.05 11.20
C GLY A 119 59.04 40.57 11.47
N LEU A 120 58.65 40.16 12.68
CA LEU A 120 58.44 38.72 12.97
C LEU A 120 56.99 38.26 12.84
N LYS A 121 56.01 39.12 13.14
CA LYS A 121 54.58 38.77 13.02
C LYS A 121 54.08 38.84 11.57
N GLU A 122 54.62 39.76 10.77
CA GLU A 122 54.15 39.97 9.39
C GLU A 122 54.66 38.90 8.42
N VAL A 123 55.89 38.38 8.60
CA VAL A 123 56.48 37.38 7.70
C VAL A 123 55.92 35.98 7.95
N ILE A 124 55.83 35.55 9.22
CA ILE A 124 55.28 34.24 9.58
C ILE A 124 53.78 34.17 9.24
N ALA A 125 53.02 35.23 9.54
CA ALA A 125 51.60 35.28 9.19
C ALA A 125 51.38 35.28 7.67
N LYS A 126 52.30 35.85 6.88
CA LYS A 126 52.19 35.87 5.42
C LYS A 126 52.50 34.52 4.79
N GLU A 127 53.55 33.81 5.24
CA GLU A 127 53.86 32.46 4.75
C GLU A 127 52.77 31.44 5.13
N GLU A 128 52.25 31.50 6.35
CA GLU A 128 51.13 30.65 6.77
C GLU A 128 49.84 30.98 6.01
N TYR A 129 49.58 32.27 5.77
CA TYR A 129 48.45 32.72 4.95
C TYR A 129 48.56 32.26 3.49
N GLU A 130 49.75 32.34 2.88
CA GLU A 130 49.97 31.87 1.51
C GLU A 130 49.78 30.35 1.39
N LYS A 131 50.26 29.56 2.36
CA LYS A 131 50.01 28.10 2.39
C LYS A 131 48.52 27.79 2.57
N LEU A 132 47.86 28.48 3.49
CA LEU A 132 46.43 28.27 3.75
C LEU A 132 45.57 28.68 2.55
N MET A 133 45.95 29.75 1.84
CA MET A 133 45.31 30.16 0.59
C MET A 133 45.48 29.11 -0.51
N HIS A 134 46.68 28.52 -0.65
CA HIS A 134 46.91 27.46 -1.62
C HIS A 134 46.10 26.19 -1.29
N GLU A 135 46.04 25.80 -0.02
CA GLU A 135 45.19 24.69 0.43
C GLU A 135 43.70 24.98 0.21
N TYR A 136 43.25 26.21 0.48
CA TYR A 136 41.88 26.64 0.22
C TYR A 136 41.54 26.57 -1.27
N GLU A 137 42.41 27.05 -2.15
CA GLU A 137 42.20 26.96 -3.61
C GLU A 137 42.14 25.51 -4.09
N LYS A 138 43.03 24.66 -3.59
CA LYS A 138 43.04 23.23 -3.92
C LYS A 138 41.76 22.53 -3.45
N LEU A 139 41.36 22.78 -2.21
CA LEU A 139 40.15 22.20 -1.63
C LEU A 139 38.89 22.71 -2.35
N LYS A 140 38.87 23.99 -2.72
CA LYS A 140 37.79 24.57 -3.52
C LYS A 140 37.68 23.90 -4.89
N PHE A 141 38.81 23.65 -5.56
CA PHE A 141 38.84 22.95 -6.84
C PHE A 141 38.36 21.50 -6.72
N GLU A 142 38.78 20.78 -5.67
CA GLU A 142 38.31 19.42 -5.39
C GLU A 142 36.81 19.41 -5.08
N TYR A 143 36.31 20.38 -4.32
CA TYR A 143 34.88 20.53 -4.03
C TYR A 143 34.05 20.76 -5.29
N GLU A 144 34.49 21.65 -6.19
CA GLU A 144 33.80 21.91 -7.45
C GLU A 144 33.74 20.64 -8.33
N LYS A 145 34.84 19.89 -8.43
CA LYS A 145 34.86 18.61 -9.14
C LYS A 145 33.89 17.58 -8.54
N LEU A 146 33.94 17.39 -7.22
CA LEU A 146 33.07 16.43 -6.53
C LEU A 146 31.59 16.80 -6.71
N LYS A 147 31.29 18.11 -6.70
CA LYS A 147 29.94 18.62 -6.92
C LYS A 147 29.45 18.30 -8.34
N GLU A 148 30.28 18.49 -9.36
CA GLU A 148 29.93 18.12 -10.74
C GLU A 148 29.74 16.60 -10.92
N GLU A 149 30.59 15.78 -10.31
CA GLU A 149 30.47 14.32 -10.34
C GLU A 149 29.17 13.85 -9.66
N LEU A 150 28.83 14.45 -8.51
CA LEU A 150 27.59 14.18 -7.80
C LEU A 150 26.36 14.55 -8.65
N GLU A 151 26.39 15.69 -9.33
CA GLU A 151 25.30 16.14 -10.21
C GLU A 151 25.10 15.16 -11.38
N LYS A 152 26.20 14.73 -12.03
CA LYS A 152 26.16 13.73 -13.10
C LYS A 152 25.61 12.40 -12.61
N MET A 153 26.09 11.91 -11.46
CA MET A 153 25.64 10.64 -10.90
C MET A 153 24.15 10.66 -10.55
N LYS A 154 23.66 11.76 -9.98
CA LYS A 154 22.22 11.96 -9.72
C LYS A 154 21.40 11.90 -11.00
N GLN A 155 21.84 12.60 -12.06
CA GLN A 155 21.15 12.57 -13.35
C GLN A 155 21.12 11.17 -13.97
N THR A 156 22.23 10.43 -13.92
CA THR A 156 22.31 9.07 -14.48
C THR A 156 21.38 8.11 -13.74
N VAL A 157 21.40 8.14 -12.41
CA VAL A 157 20.55 7.27 -11.58
C VAL A 157 19.08 7.58 -11.76
N GLU A 158 18.70 8.87 -11.82
CA GLU A 158 17.31 9.26 -12.11
C GLU A 158 16.86 8.78 -13.48
N LEU A 159 17.65 9.03 -14.53
CA LEU A 159 17.34 8.62 -15.90
C LEU A 159 17.18 7.10 -16.03
N GLU A 160 18.13 6.31 -15.52
CA GLU A 160 18.06 4.84 -15.59
C GLU A 160 16.85 4.29 -14.81
N SER A 161 16.53 4.86 -13.64
CA SER A 161 15.37 4.41 -12.86
C SER A 161 14.05 4.73 -13.58
N LEU A 162 13.99 5.89 -14.24
CA LEU A 162 12.82 6.35 -15.00
C LEU A 162 12.62 5.53 -16.27
N GLU A 163 13.70 5.17 -16.97
CA GLU A 163 13.65 4.29 -18.14
C GLU A 163 13.16 2.89 -17.78
N LYS A 164 13.72 2.27 -16.73
CA LYS A 164 13.25 0.95 -16.26
C LYS A 164 11.77 0.96 -15.87
N ALA A 165 11.35 1.99 -15.13
CA ALA A 165 9.94 2.13 -14.77
C ALA A 165 9.03 2.32 -15.99
N ARG A 166 9.50 3.04 -17.03
CA ARG A 166 8.77 3.20 -18.29
C ARG A 166 8.65 1.88 -19.05
N GLU A 167 9.73 1.11 -19.16
CA GLU A 167 9.72 -0.20 -19.80
C GLU A 167 8.76 -1.17 -19.10
N GLU A 168 8.75 -1.18 -17.77
CA GLU A 168 7.84 -2.01 -16.98
C GLU A 168 6.37 -1.59 -17.18
N ILE A 169 6.09 -0.29 -17.19
CA ILE A 169 4.76 0.26 -17.52
C ILE A 169 4.34 -0.17 -18.93
N GLU A 170 5.24 -0.12 -19.92
CA GLU A 170 4.91 -0.53 -21.28
C GLU A 170 4.61 -2.03 -21.38
N LYS A 171 5.40 -2.86 -20.69
CA LYS A 171 5.16 -4.31 -20.62
C LYS A 171 3.81 -4.63 -20.00
N LEU A 172 3.50 -4.04 -18.84
CA LEU A 172 2.21 -4.22 -18.16
C LEU A 172 1.03 -3.74 -19.01
N ARG A 173 1.22 -2.67 -19.79
CA ARG A 173 0.18 -2.19 -20.74
C ARG A 173 -0.08 -3.20 -21.86
N ARG A 174 0.95 -3.86 -22.39
CA ARG A 174 0.79 -4.90 -23.43
C ARG A 174 0.06 -6.12 -22.85
N GLU A 175 0.47 -6.59 -21.68
CA GLU A 175 -0.19 -7.72 -20.98
C GLU A 175 -1.67 -7.39 -20.66
N LEU A 176 -1.96 -6.15 -20.26
CA LEU A 176 -3.34 -5.69 -20.03
C LEU A 176 -4.19 -5.71 -21.31
N GLU A 177 -3.60 -5.38 -22.45
CA GLU A 177 -4.33 -5.37 -23.72
C GLU A 177 -4.58 -6.79 -24.24
N GLU A 178 -3.58 -7.69 -24.11
CA GLU A 178 -3.71 -9.11 -24.45
C GLU A 178 -4.81 -9.79 -23.60
N THR A 179 -4.77 -9.60 -22.28
CA THR A 179 -5.77 -10.18 -21.37
C THR A 179 -7.18 -9.63 -21.63
N LYS A 180 -7.32 -8.36 -22.00
CA LYS A 180 -8.62 -7.80 -22.44
C LYS A 180 -9.13 -8.43 -23.73
N ALA A 181 -8.25 -8.65 -24.70
CA ALA A 181 -8.62 -9.29 -25.96
C ALA A 181 -9.08 -10.74 -25.75
N GLU A 182 -8.38 -11.49 -24.90
CA GLU A 182 -8.77 -12.84 -24.49
C GLU A 182 -10.12 -12.85 -23.76
N LEU A 183 -10.35 -11.91 -22.84
CA LEU A 183 -11.62 -11.80 -22.12
C LEU A 183 -12.79 -11.55 -23.08
N GLU A 184 -12.62 -10.68 -24.07
CA GLU A 184 -13.65 -10.44 -25.08
C GLU A 184 -13.90 -11.66 -25.98
N LYS A 185 -12.86 -12.43 -26.31
CA LYS A 185 -13.01 -13.69 -27.03
C LYS A 185 -13.81 -14.71 -26.23
N VAL A 186 -13.45 -14.94 -24.96
CA VAL A 186 -14.16 -15.86 -24.07
C VAL A 186 -15.61 -15.44 -23.85
N LYS A 187 -15.89 -14.14 -23.74
CA LYS A 187 -17.28 -13.64 -23.66
C LYS A 187 -18.10 -13.96 -24.91
N ARG A 188 -17.51 -13.87 -26.11
CA ARG A 188 -18.18 -14.23 -27.36
C ARG A 188 -18.48 -15.74 -27.40
N GLU A 189 -17.48 -16.57 -27.10
CA GLU A 189 -17.63 -18.02 -27.03
C GLU A 189 -18.71 -18.43 -26.01
N LYS A 190 -18.73 -17.79 -24.82
CA LYS A 190 -19.77 -18.02 -23.82
C LYS A 190 -21.17 -17.72 -24.37
N LYS A 191 -21.34 -16.60 -25.07
CA LYS A 191 -22.63 -16.20 -25.66
C LYS A 191 -23.08 -17.16 -26.75
N GLU A 192 -22.15 -17.67 -27.56
CA GLU A 192 -22.43 -18.69 -28.57
C GLU A 192 -22.86 -20.01 -27.93
N LEU A 193 -22.12 -20.49 -26.92
CA LEU A 193 -22.48 -21.69 -26.16
C LEU A 193 -23.82 -21.56 -25.44
N GLU A 194 -24.15 -20.38 -24.88
CA GLU A 194 -25.47 -20.13 -24.28
C GLU A 194 -26.60 -20.22 -25.31
N LYS A 195 -26.37 -19.72 -26.53
CA LYS A 195 -27.31 -19.83 -27.64
C LYS A 195 -27.49 -21.30 -28.04
N GLU A 196 -26.40 -22.02 -28.28
CA GLU A 196 -26.45 -23.46 -28.62
C GLU A 196 -27.15 -24.29 -27.54
N LEU A 197 -26.89 -24.00 -26.26
CA LEU A 197 -27.56 -24.65 -25.14
C LEU A 197 -29.07 -24.39 -25.15
N SER A 198 -29.50 -23.17 -25.47
CA SER A 198 -30.92 -22.82 -25.58
C SER A 198 -31.60 -23.58 -26.72
N GLU A 199 -30.95 -23.66 -27.89
CA GLU A 199 -31.45 -24.40 -29.05
C GLU A 199 -31.52 -25.91 -28.78
N ALA A 200 -30.51 -26.47 -28.10
CA ALA A 200 -30.49 -27.86 -27.70
C ALA A 200 -31.63 -28.19 -26.72
N LYS A 201 -31.93 -27.29 -25.77
CA LYS A 201 -33.07 -27.45 -24.84
C LYS A 201 -34.41 -27.47 -25.56
N VAL A 202 -34.61 -26.59 -26.55
CA VAL A 202 -35.85 -26.58 -27.36
C VAL A 202 -36.00 -27.90 -28.13
N LYS A 203 -34.95 -28.36 -28.83
CA LYS A 203 -34.96 -29.65 -29.54
C LYS A 203 -35.27 -30.82 -28.62
N LEU A 204 -34.74 -30.80 -27.39
CA LEU A 204 -35.01 -31.85 -26.40
C LEU A 204 -36.48 -31.86 -25.97
N MET A 205 -37.09 -30.69 -25.76
CA MET A 205 -38.54 -30.59 -25.48
C MET A 205 -39.39 -31.09 -26.64
N GLU A 206 -39.05 -30.76 -27.89
CA GLU A 206 -39.76 -31.26 -29.07
C GLU A 206 -39.69 -32.79 -29.21
N LEU A 207 -38.52 -33.38 -28.96
CA LEU A 207 -38.35 -34.84 -28.99
C LEU A 207 -39.13 -35.52 -27.87
N GLN A 208 -39.18 -34.93 -26.67
CA GLN A 208 -39.98 -35.44 -25.57
C GLN A 208 -41.49 -35.40 -25.90
N ALA A 209 -41.97 -34.32 -26.51
CA ALA A 209 -43.37 -34.21 -26.95
C ALA A 209 -43.71 -35.29 -27.99
N LYS A 210 -42.87 -35.47 -29.02
CA LYS A 210 -43.07 -36.52 -30.03
C LYS A 210 -43.10 -37.92 -29.43
N LYS A 211 -42.24 -38.21 -28.46
CA LYS A 211 -42.22 -39.51 -27.77
C LYS A 211 -43.52 -39.76 -26.98
N PHE A 212 -44.08 -38.72 -26.37
CA PHE A 212 -45.37 -38.82 -25.68
C PHE A 212 -46.51 -39.12 -26.66
N ASP A 213 -46.54 -38.45 -27.80
CA ASP A 213 -47.51 -38.73 -28.86
C ASP A 213 -47.36 -40.18 -29.38
N GLU A 214 -46.14 -40.67 -29.58
CA GLU A 214 -45.88 -42.05 -30.00
C GLU A 214 -46.41 -43.07 -28.98
N THR A 215 -46.24 -42.82 -27.68
CA THR A 215 -46.81 -43.70 -26.65
C THR A 215 -48.34 -43.70 -26.66
N LYS A 216 -48.95 -42.53 -26.88
CA LYS A 216 -50.42 -42.40 -26.95
C LYS A 216 -51.00 -43.05 -28.19
N ILE A 217 -50.28 -43.00 -29.32
CA ILE A 217 -50.64 -43.72 -30.54
C ILE A 217 -50.65 -45.23 -30.28
N LYS A 218 -49.59 -45.78 -29.65
CA LYS A 218 -49.54 -47.22 -29.31
C LYS A 218 -50.71 -47.66 -28.42
N GLU A 219 -51.05 -46.88 -27.40
CA GLU A 219 -52.22 -47.17 -26.55
C GLU A 219 -53.55 -47.15 -27.33
N LEU A 220 -53.70 -46.22 -28.28
CA LEU A 220 -54.89 -46.14 -29.13
C LEU A 220 -54.94 -47.31 -30.12
N GLU A 221 -53.81 -47.74 -30.67
CA GLU A 221 -53.70 -48.92 -31.54
C GLU A 221 -54.11 -50.20 -30.81
N GLU A 222 -53.65 -50.40 -29.57
CA GLU A 222 -54.06 -51.55 -28.74
C GLU A 222 -55.57 -51.55 -28.44
N LYS A 223 -56.13 -50.37 -28.11
CA LYS A 223 -57.58 -50.22 -27.90
C LYS A 223 -58.38 -50.48 -29.17
N LEU A 224 -57.89 -50.02 -30.32
CA LEU A 224 -58.52 -50.27 -31.61
C LEU A 224 -58.57 -51.77 -31.90
N LYS A 225 -57.45 -52.47 -31.72
CA LYS A 225 -57.37 -53.92 -31.92
C LYS A 225 -58.35 -54.68 -31.01
N ALA A 226 -58.44 -54.30 -29.74
CA ALA A 226 -59.40 -54.91 -28.81
C ALA A 226 -60.86 -54.70 -29.26
N LYS A 227 -61.16 -53.51 -29.82
CA LYS A 227 -62.48 -53.21 -30.38
C LYS A 227 -62.76 -53.96 -31.68
N GLU A 228 -61.78 -54.15 -32.54
CA GLU A 228 -61.89 -54.98 -33.75
C GLU A 228 -62.21 -56.44 -33.39
N GLU A 229 -61.53 -57.01 -32.39
CA GLU A 229 -61.84 -58.36 -31.89
C GLU A 229 -63.26 -58.46 -31.28
N GLU A 230 -63.73 -57.41 -30.61
CA GLU A 230 -65.10 -57.33 -30.10
C GLU A 230 -66.13 -57.27 -31.25
N VAL A 231 -65.84 -56.49 -32.30
CA VAL A 231 -66.67 -56.44 -33.51
C VAL A 231 -66.74 -57.81 -34.18
N GLU A 232 -65.61 -58.50 -34.35
CA GLU A 232 -65.60 -59.85 -34.96
C GLU A 232 -66.44 -60.85 -34.14
N LYS A 233 -66.40 -60.77 -32.80
CA LYS A 233 -67.26 -61.59 -31.93
C LYS A 233 -68.74 -61.24 -32.11
N LEU A 234 -69.08 -59.95 -32.13
CA LEU A 234 -70.45 -59.50 -32.35
C LEU A 234 -70.96 -59.93 -33.74
N GLU A 235 -70.13 -59.86 -34.78
CA GLU A 235 -70.47 -60.34 -36.13
C GLU A 235 -70.77 -61.85 -36.15
N LYS A 236 -70.00 -62.66 -35.41
CA LYS A 236 -70.29 -64.11 -35.26
C LYS A 236 -71.63 -64.34 -34.57
N ILE A 237 -71.89 -63.63 -33.46
CA ILE A 237 -73.17 -63.72 -32.74
C ILE A 237 -74.34 -63.30 -33.66
N VAL A 238 -74.19 -62.23 -34.44
CA VAL A 238 -75.22 -61.79 -35.38
C VAL A 238 -75.50 -62.86 -36.43
N LYS A 239 -74.47 -63.54 -36.97
CA LYS A 239 -74.64 -64.65 -37.92
C LYS A 239 -75.40 -65.81 -37.28
N GLU A 240 -75.03 -66.21 -36.06
CA GLU A 240 -75.70 -67.27 -35.32
C GLU A 240 -77.18 -66.94 -35.04
N LEU A 241 -77.46 -65.73 -34.56
CA LEU A 241 -78.82 -65.26 -34.33
C LEU A 241 -79.65 -65.19 -35.62
N THR A 242 -79.03 -64.79 -36.73
CA THR A 242 -79.70 -64.75 -38.04
C THR A 242 -80.07 -66.16 -38.50
N ALA A 243 -79.16 -67.12 -38.39
CA ALA A 243 -79.43 -68.52 -38.71
C ALA A 243 -80.53 -69.13 -37.81
N ALA A 244 -80.48 -68.84 -36.51
CA ALA A 244 -81.51 -69.29 -35.57
C ALA A 244 -82.89 -68.69 -35.89
N LYS A 245 -82.92 -67.41 -36.30
CA LYS A 245 -84.14 -66.74 -36.76
C LYS A 245 -84.73 -67.44 -38.00
N GLU A 246 -83.91 -67.74 -39.01
CA GLU A 246 -84.36 -68.45 -40.21
C GLU A 246 -84.92 -69.85 -39.89
N GLU A 247 -84.31 -70.57 -38.94
CA GLU A 247 -84.81 -71.89 -38.51
C GLU A 247 -86.17 -71.77 -37.79
N LEU A 248 -86.33 -70.77 -36.92
CA LEU A 248 -87.60 -70.48 -36.27
C LEU A 248 -88.69 -70.07 -37.26
N GLU A 249 -88.35 -69.27 -38.29
CA GLU A 249 -89.27 -68.90 -39.36
C GLU A 249 -89.76 -70.12 -40.15
N LYS A 250 -88.87 -71.08 -40.46
CA LYS A 250 -89.26 -72.35 -41.10
C LYS A 250 -90.21 -73.17 -40.24
N LYS A 251 -89.90 -73.33 -38.94
CA LYS A 251 -90.77 -74.04 -37.98
C LYS A 251 -92.14 -73.37 -37.87
N LEU A 252 -92.20 -72.04 -37.90
CA LEU A 252 -93.45 -71.31 -37.89
C LEU A 252 -94.29 -71.59 -39.14
N GLU A 253 -93.65 -71.66 -40.32
CA GLU A 253 -94.33 -72.00 -41.57
C GLU A 253 -94.87 -73.44 -41.57
N GLU A 254 -94.09 -74.41 -41.06
CA GLU A 254 -94.51 -75.80 -40.90
C GLU A 254 -95.72 -75.92 -39.97
N LEU A 255 -95.67 -75.32 -38.78
CA LEU A 255 -96.80 -75.30 -37.83
C LEU A 255 -98.03 -74.57 -38.40
N SER A 256 -97.83 -73.58 -39.26
CA SER A 256 -98.93 -72.91 -39.95
C SER A 256 -99.63 -73.84 -40.95
N LYS A 257 -98.86 -74.63 -41.71
CA LYS A 257 -99.41 -75.64 -42.66
C LYS A 257 -100.16 -76.74 -41.92
N GLU A 258 -99.58 -77.27 -40.84
CA GLU A 258 -100.24 -78.27 -39.99
C GLU A 258 -101.55 -77.73 -39.40
N ASN A 259 -101.56 -76.48 -38.93
CA ASN A 259 -102.81 -75.84 -38.48
C ASN A 259 -103.86 -75.74 -39.59
N GLU A 260 -103.47 -75.46 -40.84
CA GLU A 260 -104.40 -75.40 -41.97
C GLU A 260 -104.97 -76.79 -42.30
N GLU A 261 -104.14 -77.83 -42.26
CA GLU A 261 -104.58 -79.22 -42.44
C GLU A 261 -105.54 -79.67 -41.33
N LEU A 262 -105.21 -79.38 -40.07
CA LEU A 262 -106.08 -79.66 -38.94
C LEU A 262 -107.43 -78.94 -39.08
N ARG A 263 -107.44 -77.68 -39.55
CA ARG A 263 -108.68 -76.94 -39.84
C ARG A 263 -109.52 -77.62 -40.91
N LYS A 264 -108.92 -78.03 -42.04
CA LYS A 264 -109.63 -78.79 -43.09
C LYS A 264 -110.21 -80.10 -42.55
N ARG A 265 -109.46 -80.80 -41.68
CA ARG A 265 -109.94 -82.04 -41.06
C ARG A 265 -111.12 -81.81 -40.12
N ILE A 266 -111.12 -80.70 -39.38
CA ILE A 266 -112.26 -80.28 -38.56
C ILE A 266 -113.49 -80.04 -39.45
N GLU A 267 -113.35 -79.31 -40.55
CA GLU A 267 -114.46 -79.07 -41.51
C GLU A 267 -115.00 -80.39 -42.10
N GLU A 268 -114.12 -81.34 -42.45
CA GLU A 268 -114.53 -82.67 -42.91
C GLU A 268 -115.33 -83.42 -41.83
N LEU A 269 -114.85 -83.43 -40.59
CA LEU A 269 -115.53 -84.06 -39.46
C LEU A 269 -116.89 -83.42 -39.19
N GLU A 270 -117.01 -82.09 -39.30
CA GLU A 270 -118.28 -81.38 -39.21
C GLU A 270 -119.23 -81.83 -40.33
N SER A 271 -118.74 -82.00 -41.56
CA SER A 271 -119.56 -82.52 -42.67
C SER A 271 -120.04 -83.96 -42.43
N TYR A 272 -119.19 -84.81 -41.86
CA TYR A 272 -119.57 -86.18 -41.48
C TYR A 272 -120.58 -86.18 -40.34
N LYS A 273 -120.44 -85.26 -39.39
CA LYS A 273 -121.40 -85.08 -38.30
C LYS A 273 -122.79 -84.70 -38.84
N ILE A 274 -122.87 -83.76 -39.77
CA ILE A 274 -124.13 -83.38 -40.44
C ILE A 274 -124.74 -84.60 -41.16
N LYS A 275 -123.95 -85.32 -41.95
CA LYS A 275 -124.42 -86.55 -42.63
C LYS A 275 -124.87 -87.63 -41.66
N PHE A 276 -124.18 -87.78 -40.53
CA PHE A 276 -124.56 -88.72 -39.49
C PHE A 276 -125.90 -88.32 -38.86
N GLU A 277 -126.12 -87.04 -38.59
CA GLU A 277 -127.40 -86.51 -38.13
C GLU A 277 -128.53 -86.76 -39.15
N GLU A 278 -128.30 -86.51 -40.45
CA GLU A 278 -129.26 -86.83 -41.52
C GLU A 278 -129.59 -88.32 -41.62
N LEU A 279 -128.57 -89.18 -41.53
CA LEU A 279 -128.76 -90.64 -41.55
C LEU A 279 -129.49 -91.11 -40.29
N LYS A 280 -129.21 -90.51 -39.13
CA LYS A 280 -129.89 -90.79 -37.88
C LYS A 280 -131.37 -90.42 -37.99
N GLU A 281 -131.71 -89.25 -38.53
CA GLU A 281 -133.10 -88.86 -38.82
C GLU A 281 -133.77 -89.84 -39.79
N LYS A 282 -133.07 -90.26 -40.86
CA LYS A 282 -133.62 -91.26 -41.79
C LYS A 282 -133.91 -92.60 -41.12
N ILE A 283 -133.01 -93.08 -40.27
CA ILE A 283 -133.23 -94.30 -39.48
C ILE A 283 -134.44 -94.14 -38.57
N GLU A 284 -134.62 -92.97 -37.97
CA GLU A 284 -135.77 -92.66 -37.11
C GLU A 284 -137.08 -92.70 -37.91
N ARG A 285 -137.13 -92.09 -39.10
CA ARG A 285 -138.30 -92.20 -40.01
C ARG A 285 -138.57 -93.63 -40.48
N LEU A 286 -137.53 -94.40 -40.82
CA LEU A 286 -137.68 -95.80 -41.21
C LEU A 286 -138.18 -96.67 -40.04
N LYS A 287 -137.78 -96.36 -38.80
CA LYS A 287 -138.34 -97.02 -37.60
C LYS A 287 -139.83 -96.70 -37.43
N GLU A 288 -140.23 -95.44 -37.61
CA GLU A 288 -141.64 -95.04 -37.60
C GLU A 288 -142.46 -95.72 -38.72
N GLU A 289 -141.89 -95.87 -39.93
CA GLU A 289 -142.53 -96.60 -41.04
C GLU A 289 -142.68 -98.10 -40.75
N ILE A 290 -141.68 -98.73 -40.12
CA ILE A 290 -141.77 -100.14 -39.70
C ILE A 290 -142.82 -100.31 -38.60
N GLU A 291 -142.90 -99.38 -37.64
CA GLU A 291 -143.96 -99.40 -36.62
C GLU A 291 -145.35 -99.32 -37.26
N LYS A 292 -145.54 -98.47 -38.28
CA LYS A 292 -146.80 -98.36 -39.04
C LYS A 292 -147.17 -99.58 -39.88
N LEU A 293 -146.19 -100.39 -40.31
CA LEU A 293 -146.44 -101.62 -41.08
C LEU A 293 -146.72 -102.84 -40.18
N LEU A 294 -146.60 -102.68 -38.85
CA LEU A 294 -146.87 -103.71 -37.84
C LEU A 294 -148.19 -103.49 -37.07
N GLU A 295 -148.98 -102.47 -37.43
CA GLU A 295 -150.37 -102.21 -37.01
C GLU A 295 -151.39 -102.51 -38.11
#